data_AF-A0A7J5E8P6-F1
#
_entry.id   AF-A0A7J5E8P6-F1
#
_cell.length_a   1.000
_cell.length_b   1.000
_cell.length_c   1.000
_cell.angle_alpha   90.00
_cell.angle_beta   90.00
_cell.angle_gamma   90.00
#
_symmetry.space_group_name_H-M   'P 1'
#
loop_
_entity.id
_entity.type
_entity.pdbx_description
1 polymer ?
#
loop_
_entity_poly.entity_id
_entity_poly.type
_entity_poly.pdbx_seq_one_letter_code
_entity_poly.pdbx_strand_id
1 'polypeptide(L)'
;MKKIYFVIIVILTGLGSLSAQTFYGKINPAPSQNPVILNSTDTLKILCALVEFQEDRFDQTYGDGKFGSIYSKEYGNEILDPLPHDVNYFSNHMLFAQNYFRKVSKGKANISYDFLPGIITVSQPMRNYSPAQSSETFSELGNLAQEVWQLADQNFADVNYGDYDLFFIFHAGVGRDIVEVTADFGRFDLPSIYLSNNQLKKIFGNDFNGFPVQNGNFRITNTAVLPETESREVSIIGGTALIELTINGLIVSTIASHLGLPDLFNTETGRTAIGRFGLMDGQAFFAYSGLFPPEPSPWEQIYLGWEEPV
;
A
#
# COMPACT_ATOMS: atom_id res chain seq x y z
N MET A 1 44.34 2.92 -0.77
CA MET A 1 43.49 4.12 -1.00
C MET A 1 42.15 3.83 -1.70
N LYS A 2 42.01 2.81 -2.56
CA LYS A 2 40.72 2.45 -3.21
C LYS A 2 39.69 1.72 -2.32
N LYS A 3 40.10 1.13 -1.18
CA LYS A 3 39.18 0.39 -0.28
C LYS A 3 38.45 1.25 0.77
N ILE A 4 38.87 2.51 0.96
CA ILE A 4 38.26 3.41 1.96
C ILE A 4 37.04 4.15 1.39
N TYR A 5 37.03 4.44 0.09
CA TYR A 5 35.89 5.11 -0.56
C TYR A 5 34.64 4.22 -0.68
N PHE A 6 34.80 2.90 -0.78
CA PHE A 6 33.65 1.98 -0.83
C PHE A 6 32.92 1.88 0.53
N VAL A 7 33.67 1.99 1.64
CA VAL A 7 33.08 1.96 2.99
C VAL A 7 32.34 3.25 3.33
N ILE A 8 32.75 4.39 2.79
CA ILE A 8 32.07 5.68 3.01
C ILE A 8 30.73 5.75 2.26
N ILE A 9 30.62 5.14 1.07
CA ILE A 9 29.35 5.08 0.32
C ILE A 9 28.35 4.14 1.01
N VAL A 10 28.81 3.00 1.55
CA VAL A 10 27.95 2.06 2.30
C VAL A 10 27.50 2.64 3.65
N ILE A 11 28.29 3.52 4.29
CA ILE A 11 27.86 4.22 5.52
C ILE A 11 26.84 5.32 5.22
N LEU A 12 26.91 5.96 4.04
CA LEU A 12 25.91 6.95 3.58
C LEU A 12 24.61 6.32 3.08
N THR A 13 24.61 5.05 2.65
CA THR A 13 23.38 4.31 2.30
C THR A 13 22.81 3.48 3.46
N GLY A 14 23.64 3.12 4.45
CA GLY A 14 23.20 2.43 5.67
C GLY A 14 22.51 3.35 6.69
N LEU A 15 22.78 4.65 6.63
CA LEU A 15 22.13 5.69 7.44
C LEU A 15 21.30 6.60 6.52
N GLY A 16 20.24 6.04 5.93
CA GLY A 16 19.10 6.74 5.34
C GLY A 16 19.44 7.86 4.35
N SER A 17 19.25 7.61 3.06
CA SER A 17 19.08 8.69 2.08
C SER A 17 18.08 9.72 2.63
N LEU A 18 18.43 11.02 2.58
CA LEU A 18 17.56 12.10 3.04
C LEU A 18 16.16 12.06 2.38
N SER A 19 16.06 11.49 1.18
CA SER A 19 14.80 11.27 0.46
C SER A 19 13.91 10.17 1.07
N ALA A 20 14.46 9.21 1.81
CA ALA A 20 13.70 8.18 2.52
C ALA A 20 13.28 8.60 3.94
N GLN A 21 13.45 9.88 4.31
CA GLN A 21 13.14 10.37 5.67
C GLN A 21 11.73 10.96 5.80
N THR A 22 11.04 11.19 4.68
CA THR A 22 9.70 11.80 4.66
C THR A 22 8.78 10.95 3.81
N PHE A 23 7.74 10.41 4.43
CA PHE A 23 6.66 9.72 3.74
C PHE A 23 5.67 10.74 3.20
N TYR A 24 5.22 10.56 1.97
CA TYR A 24 4.29 11.48 1.33
C TYR A 24 2.89 10.86 1.27
N GLY A 25 2.00 11.29 2.16
CA GLY A 25 0.61 10.83 2.17
C GLY A 25 0.07 10.56 3.56
N LYS A 26 -1.15 10.02 3.60
CA LYS A 26 -1.82 9.52 4.81
C LYS A 26 -2.29 8.11 4.49
N ILE A 27 -1.67 7.08 5.07
CA ILE A 27 -2.15 5.71 4.86
C ILE A 27 -3.55 5.59 5.47
N ASN A 28 -3.77 6.16 6.67
CA ASN A 28 -5.05 6.08 7.36
C ASN A 28 -5.62 7.48 7.65
N PRO A 29 -6.27 8.16 6.68
CA PRO A 29 -6.77 9.54 6.85
C PRO A 29 -7.97 9.67 7.82
N ALA A 30 -8.60 8.55 8.18
CA ALA A 30 -9.73 8.52 9.11
C ALA A 30 -9.65 7.26 9.99
N PRO A 31 -8.71 7.22 10.96
CA PRO A 31 -8.47 6.05 11.78
C PRO A 31 -9.69 5.67 12.61
N SER A 32 -9.84 4.38 12.89
CA SER A 32 -10.79 3.90 13.90
C SER A 32 -10.38 4.43 15.27
N GLN A 33 -11.36 4.65 16.14
CA GLN A 33 -11.11 5.02 17.53
C GLN A 33 -10.80 3.80 18.41
N ASN A 34 -11.18 2.60 17.95
CA ASN A 34 -11.03 1.36 18.69
C ASN A 34 -10.30 0.30 17.84
N PRO A 35 -9.46 -0.53 18.47
CA PRO A 35 -8.80 -1.64 17.79
C PRO A 35 -9.81 -2.74 17.44
N VAL A 36 -9.51 -3.46 16.36
CA VAL A 36 -10.13 -4.75 16.04
C VAL A 36 -9.33 -5.82 16.76
N ILE A 37 -9.89 -6.34 17.86
CA ILE A 37 -9.27 -7.42 18.63
C ILE A 37 -9.68 -8.75 18.01
N LEU A 38 -8.71 -9.42 17.38
CA LEU A 38 -8.87 -10.78 16.88
C LEU A 38 -8.68 -11.77 18.04
N ASN A 39 -9.56 -12.76 18.17
CA ASN A 39 -9.30 -13.89 19.05
C ASN A 39 -8.29 -14.85 18.41
N SER A 40 -7.65 -15.70 19.20
CA SER A 40 -6.63 -16.64 18.71
C SER A 40 -7.14 -17.64 17.66
N THR A 41 -8.45 -17.86 17.58
CA THR A 41 -9.11 -18.69 16.57
C THR A 41 -9.60 -17.92 15.35
N ASP A 42 -9.62 -16.59 15.42
CA ASP A 42 -10.10 -15.75 14.35
C ASP A 42 -8.99 -15.60 13.29
N THR A 43 -9.41 -15.41 12.04
CA THR A 43 -8.52 -15.15 10.92
C THR A 43 -9.07 -13.96 10.17
N LEU A 44 -8.27 -12.92 10.02
CA LEU A 44 -8.59 -11.79 9.16
C LEU A 44 -8.48 -12.26 7.70
N LYS A 45 -9.59 -12.26 6.98
CA LYS A 45 -9.65 -12.71 5.60
C LYS A 45 -9.61 -11.53 4.64
N ILE A 46 -8.62 -11.52 3.76
CA ILE A 46 -8.36 -10.43 2.81
C ILE A 46 -8.73 -10.86 1.39
N LEU A 47 -9.54 -10.08 0.68
CA LEU A 47 -9.79 -10.26 -0.75
C LEU A 47 -9.02 -9.22 -1.55
N CYS A 48 -8.16 -9.67 -2.46
CA CYS A 48 -7.31 -8.81 -3.29
C CYS A 48 -7.82 -8.74 -4.73
N ALA A 49 -7.86 -7.54 -5.30
CA ALA A 49 -8.14 -7.27 -6.71
C ALA A 49 -6.88 -6.71 -7.38
N LEU A 50 -6.52 -7.25 -8.55
CA LEU A 50 -5.51 -6.65 -9.41
C LEU A 50 -6.20 -5.72 -10.41
N VAL A 51 -5.73 -4.47 -10.50
CA VAL A 51 -6.40 -3.42 -11.26
C VAL A 51 -5.45 -2.73 -12.23
N GLU A 52 -5.89 -2.63 -13.47
CA GLU A 52 -5.26 -1.83 -14.52
C GLU A 52 -6.15 -0.66 -14.92
N PHE A 53 -5.54 0.30 -15.59
CA PHE A 53 -6.22 1.47 -16.14
C PHE A 53 -6.36 1.36 -17.66
N GLN A 54 -7.14 2.28 -18.24
CA GLN A 54 -7.07 2.48 -19.69
C GLN A 54 -5.68 3.01 -20.06
N GLU A 55 -5.10 2.46 -21.11
CA GLU A 55 -3.75 2.84 -21.52
C GLU A 55 -3.66 4.31 -21.90
N ASP A 56 -2.63 4.98 -21.42
CA ASP A 56 -2.27 6.31 -21.88
C ASP A 56 -0.75 6.47 -22.03
N ARG A 57 -0.34 7.64 -22.54
CA ARG A 57 1.07 8.04 -22.58
C ARG A 57 1.24 9.35 -21.87
N PHE A 58 0.74 9.41 -20.64
CA PHE A 58 0.85 10.60 -19.83
C PHE A 58 2.20 10.62 -19.11
N ASP A 59 3.02 11.62 -19.40
CA ASP A 59 4.41 11.72 -18.94
C ASP A 59 4.56 12.18 -17.48
N GLN A 60 3.48 12.14 -16.70
CA GLN A 60 3.48 12.50 -15.28
C GLN A 60 2.92 11.38 -14.38
N THR A 61 2.78 10.18 -14.95
CA THR A 61 2.54 8.90 -14.26
C THR A 61 3.64 7.92 -14.66
N TYR A 62 4.00 6.98 -13.78
CA TYR A 62 4.86 5.87 -14.17
C TYR A 62 4.04 4.73 -14.79
N GLY A 63 4.56 4.20 -15.90
CA GLY A 63 3.86 3.20 -16.70
C GLY A 63 2.78 3.80 -17.59
N ASP A 64 2.13 2.93 -18.36
CA ASP A 64 1.03 3.29 -19.28
C ASP A 64 -0.34 2.91 -18.72
N GLY A 65 -0.41 2.42 -17.47
CA GLY A 65 -1.62 1.91 -16.84
C GLY A 65 -1.75 0.38 -16.84
N LYS A 66 -0.74 -0.34 -17.36
CA LYS A 66 -0.65 -1.81 -17.34
C LYS A 66 0.41 -2.31 -16.37
N PHE A 67 0.19 -3.49 -15.78
CA PHE A 67 1.18 -4.09 -14.88
C PHE A 67 2.50 -4.34 -15.63
N GLY A 68 3.61 -4.00 -15.00
CA GLY A 68 4.95 -4.17 -15.57
C GLY A 68 5.35 -3.18 -16.67
N SER A 69 4.56 -2.12 -16.89
CA SER A 69 4.90 -1.05 -17.85
C SER A 69 5.88 0.00 -17.29
N ILE A 70 6.30 -0.13 -16.03
CA ILE A 70 7.04 0.89 -15.28
C ILE A 70 8.55 0.94 -15.56
N TYR A 71 9.13 -0.10 -16.16
CA TYR A 71 10.56 -0.16 -16.46
C TYR A 71 10.81 0.03 -17.96
N SER A 72 11.82 0.82 -18.31
CA SER A 72 12.20 1.05 -19.71
C SER A 72 13.01 -0.11 -20.32
N LYS A 73 13.43 -1.06 -19.48
CA LYS A 73 14.21 -2.24 -19.86
C LYS A 73 13.95 -3.40 -18.90
N GLU A 74 14.30 -4.59 -19.36
CA GLU A 74 14.34 -5.79 -18.52
C GLU A 74 15.53 -5.74 -17.55
N TYR A 75 15.24 -5.69 -16.26
CA TYR A 75 16.25 -5.77 -15.20
C TYR A 75 16.60 -7.22 -14.82
N GLY A 76 15.74 -8.19 -15.17
CA GLY A 76 15.88 -9.58 -14.73
C GLY A 76 15.84 -9.70 -13.21
N ASN A 77 16.42 -10.77 -12.66
CA ASN A 77 16.34 -11.11 -11.23
C ASN A 77 17.41 -10.43 -10.37
N GLU A 78 18.00 -9.33 -10.84
CA GLU A 78 19.05 -8.59 -10.12
C GLU A 78 18.48 -7.47 -9.22
N ILE A 79 17.17 -7.26 -9.26
CA ILE A 79 16.46 -6.22 -8.52
C ILE A 79 15.49 -6.82 -7.49
N LEU A 80 15.02 -6.00 -6.55
CA LEU A 80 14.11 -6.43 -5.49
C LEU A 80 12.77 -6.96 -6.01
N ASP A 81 12.12 -6.20 -6.89
CA ASP A 81 10.79 -6.52 -7.44
C ASP A 81 10.88 -6.71 -8.98
N PRO A 82 11.43 -7.83 -9.47
CA PRO A 82 11.55 -8.09 -10.90
C PRO A 82 10.19 -8.41 -11.54
N LEU A 83 10.05 -8.12 -12.83
CA LEU A 83 8.88 -8.50 -13.63
C LEU A 83 8.83 -10.03 -13.83
N PRO A 84 7.63 -10.63 -14.03
CA PRO A 84 6.32 -9.98 -14.08
C PRO A 84 5.69 -9.72 -12.71
N HIS A 85 4.96 -8.60 -12.58
CA HIS A 85 4.14 -8.29 -11.39
C HIS A 85 2.74 -8.89 -11.54
N ASP A 86 2.67 -10.21 -11.50
CA ASP A 86 1.44 -10.99 -11.64
C ASP A 86 0.85 -11.41 -10.27
N VAL A 87 -0.19 -12.25 -10.30
CA VAL A 87 -0.81 -12.77 -9.07
C VAL A 87 0.19 -13.53 -8.17
N ASN A 88 1.24 -14.16 -8.72
CA ASN A 88 2.24 -14.83 -7.91
C ASN A 88 3.14 -13.83 -7.19
N TYR A 89 3.51 -12.74 -7.86
CA TYR A 89 4.23 -11.62 -7.25
C TYR A 89 3.46 -11.06 -6.05
N PHE A 90 2.19 -10.69 -6.22
CA PHE A 90 1.37 -10.19 -5.11
C PHE A 90 1.08 -11.26 -4.05
N SER A 91 0.93 -12.53 -4.44
CA SER A 91 0.78 -13.64 -3.48
C SER A 91 2.00 -13.80 -2.58
N ASN A 92 3.21 -13.55 -3.08
CA ASN A 92 4.42 -13.57 -2.25
C ASN A 92 4.44 -12.43 -1.23
N HIS A 93 3.98 -11.23 -1.61
CA HIS A 93 3.82 -10.11 -0.68
C HIS A 93 2.75 -10.38 0.39
N MET A 94 1.62 -10.97 0.01
CA MET A 94 0.58 -11.34 0.97
C MET A 94 1.01 -12.50 1.88
N LEU A 95 1.81 -13.44 1.37
CA LEU A 95 2.44 -14.48 2.19
C LEU A 95 3.44 -13.87 3.19
N PHE A 96 4.20 -12.86 2.78
CA PHE A 96 5.04 -12.09 3.69
C PHE A 96 4.18 -11.48 4.81
N ALA A 97 3.09 -10.80 4.47
CA ALA A 97 2.19 -10.19 5.47
C ALA A 97 1.60 -11.23 6.43
N GLN A 98 1.12 -12.38 5.92
CA GLN A 98 0.64 -13.48 6.74
C GLN A 98 1.70 -13.95 7.75
N ASN A 99 2.94 -14.16 7.29
CA ASN A 99 4.04 -14.59 8.15
C ASN A 99 4.43 -13.52 9.16
N TYR A 100 4.45 -12.25 8.74
CA TYR A 100 4.74 -11.10 9.58
C TYR A 100 3.77 -11.05 10.76
N PHE A 101 2.47 -10.97 10.51
CA PHE A 101 1.46 -10.85 11.58
C PHE A 101 1.45 -12.05 12.50
N ARG A 102 1.55 -13.28 11.98
CA ARG A 102 1.65 -14.48 12.81
C ARG A 102 2.87 -14.41 13.74
N LYS A 103 4.01 -13.92 13.25
CA LYS A 103 5.25 -13.80 14.01
C LYS A 103 5.17 -12.72 15.08
N VAL A 104 4.83 -11.48 14.70
CA VAL A 104 4.87 -10.32 15.62
C VAL A 104 3.77 -10.35 16.68
N SER A 105 2.64 -10.99 16.38
CA SER A 105 1.53 -11.16 17.33
C SER A 105 1.62 -12.45 18.17
N LYS A 106 2.67 -13.26 17.97
CA LYS A 106 2.82 -14.60 18.58
C LYS A 106 1.60 -15.51 18.31
N GLY A 107 1.03 -15.42 17.11
CA GLY A 107 -0.13 -16.21 16.67
C GLY A 107 -1.50 -15.66 17.09
N LYS A 108 -1.57 -14.47 17.69
CA LYS A 108 -2.84 -13.81 18.06
C LYS A 108 -3.52 -13.11 16.88
N ALA A 109 -2.77 -12.74 15.85
CA ALA A 109 -3.28 -12.19 14.59
C ALA A 109 -2.91 -13.14 13.45
N ASN A 110 -3.92 -13.82 12.91
CA ASN A 110 -3.78 -14.72 11.77
C ASN A 110 -4.47 -14.09 10.55
N ILE A 111 -3.85 -14.24 9.38
CA ILE A 111 -4.33 -13.65 8.13
C ILE A 111 -4.43 -14.76 7.09
N SER A 112 -5.50 -14.76 6.32
CA SER A 112 -5.57 -15.46 5.04
C SER A 112 -5.96 -14.49 3.94
N TYR A 113 -5.61 -14.82 2.71
CA TYR A 113 -5.88 -13.96 1.57
C TYR A 113 -6.29 -14.80 0.37
N ASP A 114 -7.14 -14.22 -0.47
CA ASP A 114 -7.48 -14.73 -1.79
C ASP A 114 -7.38 -13.59 -2.81
N PHE A 115 -7.27 -13.94 -4.09
CA PHE A 115 -7.34 -12.98 -5.19
C PHE A 115 -8.60 -13.20 -6.01
N LEU A 116 -9.20 -12.11 -6.48
CA LEU A 116 -10.19 -12.18 -7.54
C LEU A 116 -9.60 -12.87 -8.79
N PRO A 117 -10.42 -13.58 -9.58
CA PRO A 117 -9.94 -14.21 -10.80
C PRO A 117 -9.50 -13.19 -11.86
N GLY A 118 -8.20 -13.02 -12.07
CA GLY A 118 -7.68 -12.16 -13.14
C GLY A 118 -7.62 -10.67 -12.80
N ILE A 119 -7.50 -9.84 -13.84
CA ILE A 119 -7.23 -8.40 -13.74
C ILE A 119 -8.47 -7.61 -14.15
N ILE A 120 -8.84 -6.62 -13.35
CA ILE A 120 -9.92 -5.67 -13.65
C ILE A 120 -9.31 -4.46 -14.35
N THR A 121 -9.85 -4.07 -15.51
CA THR A 121 -9.47 -2.79 -16.16
C THR A 121 -10.58 -1.76 -15.93
N VAL A 122 -10.25 -0.65 -15.25
CA VAL A 122 -11.20 0.45 -15.00
C VAL A 122 -11.35 1.36 -16.23
N SER A 123 -12.40 2.18 -16.25
CA SER A 123 -12.87 2.92 -17.42
C SER A 123 -12.03 4.15 -17.79
N GLN A 124 -11.22 4.67 -16.88
CA GLN A 124 -10.37 5.84 -17.14
C GLN A 124 -8.87 5.52 -17.04
N PRO A 125 -8.00 6.37 -17.60
CA PRO A 125 -6.58 6.33 -17.31
C PRO A 125 -6.27 6.68 -15.85
N MET A 126 -5.11 6.25 -15.36
CA MET A 126 -4.67 6.37 -13.96
C MET A 126 -4.85 7.79 -13.38
N ARG A 127 -4.38 8.81 -14.12
CA ARG A 127 -4.42 10.22 -13.72
C ARG A 127 -5.82 10.73 -13.32
N ASN A 128 -6.88 10.11 -13.83
CA ASN A 128 -8.27 10.48 -13.54
C ASN A 128 -8.75 9.98 -12.18
N TYR A 129 -8.03 9.02 -11.58
CA TYR A 129 -8.24 8.54 -10.22
C TYR A 129 -7.22 9.09 -9.22
N SER A 130 -6.21 9.85 -9.69
CA SER A 130 -5.23 10.47 -8.81
C SER A 130 -5.81 11.71 -8.13
N PRO A 131 -5.91 11.73 -6.79
CA PRO A 131 -6.33 12.90 -6.06
C PRO A 131 -5.26 13.99 -6.13
N ALA A 132 -5.67 15.25 -5.97
CA ALA A 132 -4.73 16.33 -5.75
C ALA A 132 -3.86 16.04 -4.51
N GLN A 133 -2.59 16.45 -4.56
CA GLN A 133 -1.63 16.30 -3.47
C GLN A 133 -2.11 16.87 -2.12
N SER A 134 -2.87 17.97 -2.16
CA SER A 134 -3.48 18.60 -0.98
C SER A 134 -4.87 18.06 -0.63
N SER A 135 -5.30 16.96 -1.24
CA SER A 135 -6.63 16.41 -1.01
C SER A 135 -6.73 15.80 0.39
N GLU A 136 -7.79 16.17 1.10
CA GLU A 136 -8.13 15.60 2.41
C GLU A 136 -9.31 14.61 2.30
N THR A 137 -10.02 14.62 1.17
CA THR A 137 -11.19 13.77 0.94
C THR A 137 -10.83 12.52 0.17
N PHE A 138 -9.85 12.55 -0.74
CA PHE A 138 -9.45 11.40 -1.56
C PHE A 138 -10.61 10.81 -2.38
N SER A 139 -11.53 11.67 -2.85
CA SER A 139 -12.75 11.26 -3.55
C SER A 139 -12.46 10.46 -4.83
N GLU A 140 -11.37 10.76 -5.51
CA GLU A 140 -10.92 10.07 -6.72
C GLU A 140 -10.57 8.59 -6.45
N LEU A 141 -9.92 8.30 -5.31
CA LEU A 141 -9.64 6.93 -4.87
C LEU A 141 -10.89 6.22 -4.37
N GLY A 142 -11.83 6.95 -3.75
CA GLY A 142 -13.16 6.42 -3.43
C GLY A 142 -13.93 6.00 -4.69
N ASN A 143 -13.88 6.81 -5.75
CA ASN A 143 -14.50 6.50 -7.04
C ASN A 143 -13.82 5.30 -7.72
N LEU A 144 -12.48 5.20 -7.64
CA LEU A 144 -11.75 4.02 -8.10
C LEU A 144 -12.24 2.76 -7.37
N ALA A 145 -12.29 2.79 -6.03
CA ALA A 145 -12.75 1.66 -5.25
C ALA A 145 -14.19 1.27 -5.60
N GLN A 146 -15.08 2.26 -5.74
CA GLN A 146 -16.47 2.02 -6.15
C GLN A 146 -16.56 1.29 -7.49
N GLU A 147 -15.82 1.76 -8.50
CA GLU A 147 -15.83 1.18 -9.84
C GLU A 147 -15.23 -0.23 -9.86
N VAL A 148 -14.10 -0.44 -9.17
CA VAL A 148 -13.44 -1.74 -9.09
C VAL A 148 -14.38 -2.78 -8.49
N TRP A 149 -15.05 -2.48 -7.37
CA TRP A 149 -15.95 -3.44 -6.74
C TRP A 149 -17.24 -3.67 -7.54
N GLN A 150 -17.71 -2.68 -8.30
CA GLN A 150 -18.81 -2.87 -9.25
C GLN A 150 -18.41 -3.80 -10.40
N LEU A 151 -17.22 -3.61 -10.99
CA LEU A 151 -16.70 -4.47 -12.05
C LEU A 151 -16.39 -5.88 -11.54
N ALA A 152 -15.87 -6.01 -10.31
CA ALA A 152 -15.63 -7.29 -9.67
C ALA A 152 -16.93 -8.08 -9.53
N ASP A 153 -18.00 -7.46 -9.01
CA ASP A 153 -19.30 -8.09 -8.82
C ASP A 153 -19.94 -8.54 -10.15
N GLN A 154 -19.73 -7.76 -11.21
CA GLN A 154 -20.23 -8.08 -12.55
C GLN A 154 -19.47 -9.24 -13.21
N ASN A 155 -18.15 -9.29 -13.03
CA ASN A 155 -17.29 -10.23 -13.75
C ASN A 155 -17.01 -11.53 -12.99
N PHE A 156 -17.15 -11.53 -11.65
CA PHE A 156 -16.77 -12.65 -10.77
C PHE A 156 -17.93 -13.07 -9.86
N ALA A 157 -19.05 -13.47 -10.47
CA ALA A 157 -20.31 -13.78 -9.77
C ALA A 157 -20.20 -14.91 -8.71
N ASP A 158 -19.18 -15.77 -8.79
CA ASP A 158 -18.97 -16.88 -7.85
C ASP A 158 -18.25 -16.46 -6.55
N VAL A 159 -17.76 -15.22 -6.46
CA VAL A 159 -17.06 -14.71 -5.28
C VAL A 159 -18.06 -14.39 -4.17
N ASN A 160 -17.86 -14.99 -3.00
CA ASN A 160 -18.64 -14.66 -1.81
C ASN A 160 -17.94 -13.57 -0.98
N TYR A 161 -18.25 -12.31 -1.26
CA TYR A 161 -17.64 -11.16 -0.59
C TYR A 161 -17.85 -11.16 0.93
N GLY A 162 -18.95 -11.75 1.41
CA GLY A 162 -19.22 -11.90 2.85
C GLY A 162 -18.25 -12.80 3.60
N ASP A 163 -17.39 -13.53 2.91
CA ASP A 163 -16.33 -14.34 3.52
C ASP A 163 -15.08 -13.51 3.87
N TYR A 164 -15.02 -12.22 3.53
CA TYR A 164 -13.83 -11.38 3.68
C TYR A 164 -14.10 -10.14 4.55
N ASP A 165 -13.08 -9.74 5.30
CA ASP A 165 -13.12 -8.62 6.25
C ASP A 165 -12.48 -7.36 5.67
N LEU A 166 -11.46 -7.54 4.82
CA LEU A 166 -10.61 -6.48 4.30
C LEU A 166 -10.40 -6.65 2.80
N PHE A 167 -10.55 -5.56 2.06
CA PHE A 167 -10.57 -5.57 0.61
C PHE A 167 -9.40 -4.77 0.06
N PHE A 168 -8.55 -5.39 -0.73
CA PHE A 168 -7.33 -4.80 -1.30
C PHE A 168 -7.51 -4.58 -2.81
N ILE A 169 -7.02 -3.44 -3.27
CA ILE A 169 -6.79 -3.13 -4.67
C ILE A 169 -5.29 -2.92 -4.80
N PHE A 170 -4.64 -3.81 -5.56
CA PHE A 170 -3.31 -3.55 -6.10
C PHE A 170 -3.48 -2.98 -7.49
N HIS A 171 -2.96 -1.79 -7.75
CA HIS A 171 -3.08 -1.13 -9.05
C HIS A 171 -1.76 -1.16 -9.82
N ALA A 172 -1.84 -1.24 -11.14
CA ALA A 172 -0.69 -1.07 -12.02
C ALA A 172 -0.04 0.30 -11.83
N GLY A 173 1.27 0.40 -12.06
CA GLY A 173 2.04 1.61 -11.87
C GLY A 173 2.61 1.80 -10.46
N VAL A 174 3.39 2.86 -10.33
CA VAL A 174 4.12 3.21 -9.10
C VAL A 174 3.22 4.04 -8.19
N GLY A 175 3.43 3.98 -6.87
CA GLY A 175 2.72 4.84 -5.93
C GLY A 175 3.44 6.17 -5.64
N ARG A 176 2.66 7.11 -5.11
CA ARG A 176 3.08 8.47 -4.78
C ARG A 176 3.53 8.64 -3.32
N ASP A 177 4.13 7.61 -2.72
CA ASP A 177 4.30 7.51 -1.26
C ASP A 177 5.62 8.06 -0.73
N ILE A 178 6.58 8.36 -1.62
CA ILE A 178 7.88 8.94 -1.26
C ILE A 178 8.06 10.32 -1.88
N VAL A 179 8.83 11.17 -1.19
CA VAL A 179 9.22 12.47 -1.74
C VAL A 179 10.19 12.26 -2.90
N GLU A 180 9.79 12.66 -4.10
CA GLU A 180 10.68 12.62 -5.26
C GLU A 180 11.87 13.58 -5.09
N VAL A 181 13.04 13.13 -5.55
CA VAL A 181 14.26 13.95 -5.60
C VAL A 181 14.23 14.93 -6.78
N THR A 182 13.38 14.67 -7.77
CA THR A 182 13.20 15.47 -8.99
C THR A 182 11.78 16.01 -9.07
N ALA A 183 11.59 17.24 -9.54
CA ALA A 183 10.44 18.05 -9.14
C ALA A 183 9.09 17.77 -9.84
N ASP A 184 9.00 16.89 -10.85
CA ASP A 184 7.83 16.90 -11.75
C ASP A 184 7.29 15.55 -12.25
N PHE A 185 7.93 14.40 -11.95
CA PHE A 185 7.45 13.09 -12.41
C PHE A 185 6.54 12.44 -11.34
N GLY A 186 5.72 11.46 -11.72
CA GLY A 186 4.87 10.70 -10.77
C GLY A 186 3.83 11.49 -9.98
N ARG A 187 3.66 12.79 -10.24
CA ARG A 187 2.72 13.64 -9.49
C ARG A 187 1.27 13.23 -9.67
N PHE A 188 0.94 12.43 -10.68
CA PHE A 188 -0.39 11.88 -10.93
C PHE A 188 -0.47 10.38 -10.67
N ASP A 189 0.57 9.80 -10.06
CA ASP A 189 0.46 8.48 -9.47
C ASP A 189 -0.51 8.50 -8.29
N LEU A 190 -1.08 7.34 -7.99
CA LEU A 190 -2.00 7.20 -6.88
C LEU A 190 -1.19 7.08 -5.57
N PRO A 191 -1.55 7.81 -4.51
CA PRO A 191 -0.97 7.54 -3.19
C PRO A 191 -1.57 6.26 -2.61
N SER A 192 -0.79 5.53 -1.82
CA SER A 192 -1.29 4.41 -1.05
C SER A 192 -2.24 4.89 0.04
N ILE A 193 -3.37 4.20 0.20
CA ILE A 193 -4.39 4.59 1.17
C ILE A 193 -5.23 3.41 1.67
N TYR A 194 -5.64 3.51 2.93
CA TYR A 194 -6.70 2.72 3.52
C TYR A 194 -7.98 3.56 3.64
N LEU A 195 -8.93 3.31 2.74
CA LEU A 195 -10.27 3.87 2.77
C LEU A 195 -11.10 3.12 3.82
N SER A 196 -10.99 3.54 5.07
CA SER A 196 -11.86 3.05 6.15
C SER A 196 -13.32 3.44 5.90
N ASN A 197 -14.27 2.80 6.60
CA ASN A 197 -15.68 3.20 6.54
C ASN A 197 -15.88 4.68 6.90
N ASN A 198 -15.07 5.22 7.82
CA ASN A 198 -15.11 6.64 8.17
C ASN A 198 -14.65 7.52 6.99
N GLN A 199 -13.60 7.12 6.28
CA GLN A 199 -13.14 7.85 5.09
C GLN A 199 -14.17 7.77 3.95
N LEU A 200 -14.74 6.59 3.70
CA LEU A 200 -15.77 6.43 2.67
C LEU A 200 -17.03 7.26 2.98
N LYS A 201 -17.43 7.38 4.25
CA LYS A 201 -18.50 8.30 4.66
C LYS A 201 -18.14 9.78 4.48
N LYS A 202 -16.88 10.17 4.66
CA LYS A 202 -16.43 11.53 4.32
C LYS A 202 -16.53 11.79 2.81
N ILE A 203 -16.25 10.78 1.98
CA ILE A 203 -16.29 10.89 0.51
C ILE A 203 -17.73 10.91 -0.01
N PHE A 204 -18.55 9.93 0.37
CA PHE A 204 -19.87 9.67 -0.20
C PHE A 204 -21.05 10.18 0.66
N GLY A 205 -20.75 10.75 1.83
CA GLY A 205 -21.75 11.24 2.79
C GLY A 205 -22.03 10.26 3.94
N ASN A 206 -22.58 10.77 5.03
CA ASN A 206 -22.80 10.02 6.27
C ASN A 206 -23.75 8.82 6.12
N ASP A 207 -24.64 8.87 5.13
CA ASP A 207 -25.60 7.80 4.81
C ASP A 207 -24.97 6.67 3.99
N PHE A 208 -23.70 6.81 3.57
CA PHE A 208 -22.96 5.73 2.92
C PHE A 208 -22.86 4.53 3.85
N ASN A 209 -23.26 3.37 3.33
CA ASN A 209 -23.33 2.10 4.05
C ASN A 209 -22.57 0.98 3.34
N GLY A 210 -21.61 1.34 2.47
CA GLY A 210 -20.78 0.41 1.71
C GLY A 210 -21.17 0.28 0.24
N PHE A 211 -20.23 -0.18 -0.58
CA PHE A 211 -20.43 -0.49 -1.99
C PHE A 211 -21.25 -1.79 -2.10
N PRO A 212 -22.43 -1.76 -2.74
CA PRO A 212 -23.27 -2.95 -2.85
C PRO A 212 -22.64 -3.95 -3.81
N VAL A 213 -22.57 -5.22 -3.39
CA VAL A 213 -22.18 -6.38 -4.22
C VAL A 213 -23.18 -7.52 -3.98
N GLN A 214 -23.14 -8.56 -4.80
CA GLN A 214 -24.04 -9.72 -4.77
C GLN A 214 -25.51 -9.27 -4.78
N ASN A 215 -25.85 -8.38 -5.72
CA ASN A 215 -27.18 -7.76 -5.83
C ASN A 215 -27.63 -6.99 -4.57
N GLY A 216 -26.67 -6.46 -3.80
CA GLY A 216 -26.91 -5.67 -2.61
C GLY A 216 -27.04 -6.47 -1.31
N ASN A 217 -26.83 -7.79 -1.35
CA ASN A 217 -26.86 -8.65 -0.15
C ASN A 217 -25.64 -8.46 0.76
N PHE A 218 -24.52 -8.01 0.20
CA PHE A 218 -23.33 -7.64 0.95
C PHE A 218 -22.89 -6.22 0.58
N ARG A 219 -22.18 -5.56 1.51
CA ARG A 219 -21.70 -4.19 1.32
C ARG A 219 -20.25 -4.08 1.76
N ILE A 220 -19.38 -3.74 0.83
CA ILE A 220 -17.95 -3.50 1.10
C ILE A 220 -17.82 -2.13 1.76
N THR A 221 -17.29 -2.08 2.98
CA THR A 221 -17.22 -0.85 3.80
C THR A 221 -15.81 -0.36 4.05
N ASN A 222 -14.81 -1.03 3.48
CA ASN A 222 -13.42 -0.61 3.54
C ASN A 222 -12.71 -1.02 2.25
N THR A 223 -11.64 -0.32 1.89
CA THR A 223 -10.79 -0.70 0.76
C THR A 223 -9.38 -0.15 0.96
N ALA A 224 -8.37 -0.99 0.82
CA ALA A 224 -6.99 -0.57 0.64
C ALA A 224 -6.70 -0.38 -0.86
N VAL A 225 -5.98 0.67 -1.22
CA VAL A 225 -5.48 0.91 -2.58
C VAL A 225 -3.97 1.08 -2.47
N LEU A 226 -3.22 0.16 -3.07
CA LEU A 226 -1.75 0.10 -3.05
C LEU A 226 -1.22 -0.10 -4.48
N PRO A 227 -0.01 0.38 -4.81
CA PRO A 227 0.59 0.23 -6.13
C PRO A 227 1.18 -1.16 -6.37
N GLU A 228 1.64 -1.41 -7.59
CA GLU A 228 2.38 -2.64 -7.91
C GLU A 228 3.77 -2.64 -7.28
N THR A 229 4.39 -1.46 -7.18
CA THR A 229 5.68 -1.26 -6.52
C THR A 229 5.90 0.21 -6.17
N GLU A 230 6.89 0.49 -5.33
CA GLU A 230 7.46 1.82 -5.15
C GLU A 230 8.80 1.99 -5.91
N SER A 231 9.26 0.94 -6.59
CA SER A 231 10.47 0.95 -7.40
C SER A 231 10.27 1.78 -8.66
N ARG A 232 11.22 2.66 -8.97
CA ARG A 232 11.09 3.57 -10.11
C ARG A 232 12.42 3.98 -10.72
N GLU A 233 12.40 4.19 -12.03
CA GLU A 233 13.51 4.74 -12.77
C GLU A 233 13.60 6.25 -12.57
N VAL A 234 14.77 6.74 -12.16
CA VAL A 234 15.04 8.18 -12.02
C VAL A 234 16.15 8.61 -12.96
N SER A 235 15.95 9.78 -13.57
CA SER A 235 16.96 10.40 -14.44
C SER A 235 18.12 10.93 -13.61
N ILE A 236 19.35 10.53 -13.95
CA ILE A 236 20.59 10.99 -13.33
C ILE A 236 21.57 11.52 -14.39
N ILE A 237 22.61 12.23 -13.95
CA ILE A 237 23.69 12.64 -14.86
C ILE A 237 24.34 11.37 -15.43
N GLY A 238 24.23 11.19 -16.75
CA GLY A 238 24.83 10.06 -17.46
C GLY A 238 23.93 8.84 -17.66
N GLY A 239 22.64 8.91 -17.31
CA GLY A 239 21.67 7.86 -17.66
C GLY A 239 20.49 7.75 -16.70
N THR A 240 19.99 6.54 -16.54
CA THR A 240 18.87 6.20 -15.65
C THR A 240 19.37 5.33 -14.50
N ALA A 241 18.99 5.66 -13.27
CA ALA A 241 19.18 4.82 -12.10
C ALA A 241 17.85 4.21 -11.67
N LEU A 242 17.89 2.99 -11.14
CA LEU A 242 16.72 2.38 -10.50
C LEU A 242 16.77 2.65 -9.00
N ILE A 243 15.70 3.24 -8.47
CA ILE A 243 15.42 3.24 -7.04
C ILE A 243 14.58 1.98 -6.76
N GLU A 244 15.08 1.12 -5.89
CA GLU A 244 14.42 -0.13 -5.53
C GLU A 244 13.75 0.02 -4.16
N LEU A 245 12.41 0.00 -4.16
CA LEU A 245 11.57 0.09 -2.98
C LEU A 245 10.37 -0.83 -3.16
N THR A 246 10.26 -1.82 -2.27
CA THR A 246 9.15 -2.78 -2.28
C THR A 246 8.02 -2.34 -1.36
N ILE A 247 6.87 -3.01 -1.48
CA ILE A 247 5.59 -2.60 -0.85
C ILE A 247 5.22 -3.43 0.39
N ASN A 248 6.07 -4.35 0.85
CA ASN A 248 5.78 -5.17 2.05
C ASN A 248 5.40 -4.32 3.26
N GLY A 249 6.15 -3.24 3.54
CA GLY A 249 5.84 -2.33 4.64
C GLY A 249 4.51 -1.59 4.46
N LEU A 250 4.16 -1.16 3.25
CA LEU A 250 2.85 -0.54 2.97
C LEU A 250 1.70 -1.52 3.22
N ILE A 251 1.85 -2.77 2.79
CA ILE A 251 0.85 -3.82 3.00
C ILE A 251 0.64 -4.07 4.50
N VAL A 252 1.71 -4.30 5.27
CA VAL A 252 1.55 -4.61 6.69
C VAL A 252 1.03 -3.41 7.49
N SER A 253 1.42 -2.18 7.15
CA SER A 253 0.90 -0.97 7.80
C SER A 253 -0.56 -0.69 7.45
N THR A 254 -0.99 -1.05 6.26
CA THR A 254 -2.40 -0.96 5.84
C THR A 254 -3.27 -1.97 6.60
N ILE A 255 -2.78 -3.20 6.77
CA ILE A 255 -3.47 -4.20 7.60
C ILE A 255 -3.51 -3.75 9.07
N ALA A 256 -2.41 -3.22 9.59
CA ALA A 256 -2.35 -2.64 10.94
C ALA A 256 -3.34 -1.46 11.10
N SER A 257 -3.51 -0.63 10.07
CA SER A 257 -4.51 0.44 10.02
C SER A 257 -5.93 -0.10 10.09
N HIS A 258 -6.22 -1.21 9.38
CA HIS A 258 -7.49 -1.91 9.48
C HIS A 258 -7.74 -2.46 10.89
N LEU A 259 -6.70 -3.02 11.53
CA LEU A 259 -6.76 -3.48 12.92
C LEU A 259 -6.91 -2.33 13.94
N GLY A 260 -6.83 -1.07 13.48
CA GLY A 260 -7.13 0.11 14.27
C GLY A 260 -5.93 0.92 14.71
N LEU A 261 -4.71 0.57 14.28
CA LEU A 261 -3.55 1.42 14.56
C LEU A 261 -3.62 2.73 13.75
N PRO A 262 -3.39 3.88 14.39
CA PRO A 262 -3.26 5.15 13.68
C PRO A 262 -1.86 5.27 13.06
N ASP A 263 -1.72 6.17 12.09
CA ASP A 263 -0.42 6.65 11.64
C ASP A 263 0.31 7.35 12.81
N LEU A 264 1.56 6.97 13.07
CA LEU A 264 2.39 7.47 14.17
C LEU A 264 3.50 8.42 13.70
N PHE A 265 3.48 8.83 12.43
CA PHE A 265 4.26 9.96 11.91
C PHE A 265 3.39 11.23 11.89
N ASN A 266 4.00 12.40 11.62
CA ASN A 266 3.22 13.63 11.43
C ASN A 266 2.50 13.58 10.07
N THR A 267 1.21 13.28 10.08
CA THR A 267 0.39 13.10 8.87
C THR A 267 0.15 14.38 8.06
N GLU A 268 0.41 15.57 8.63
CA GLU A 268 0.33 16.84 7.90
C GLU A 268 1.59 17.13 7.09
N THR A 269 2.76 16.69 7.57
CA THR A 269 4.07 17.03 7.00
C THR A 269 4.83 15.84 6.44
N GLY A 270 4.37 14.62 6.72
CA GLY A 270 5.07 13.38 6.36
C GLY A 270 6.30 13.08 7.22
N ARG A 271 6.61 13.93 8.20
CA ARG A 271 7.81 13.80 9.03
C ARG A 271 7.66 12.65 10.01
N THR A 272 8.68 11.80 10.03
CA THR A 272 8.83 10.73 11.00
C THR A 272 8.75 11.24 12.44
N ALA A 273 8.20 10.44 13.34
CA ALA A 273 8.20 10.72 14.78
C ALA A 273 8.82 9.57 15.57
N ILE A 274 8.36 8.33 15.35
CA ILE A 274 8.91 7.14 16.01
C ILE A 274 9.94 6.40 15.14
N GLY A 275 10.08 6.79 13.86
CA GLY A 275 11.06 6.21 12.95
C GLY A 275 10.89 4.71 12.79
N ARG A 276 12.01 4.02 12.53
CA ARG A 276 12.04 2.56 12.32
C ARG A 276 11.88 1.73 13.62
N PHE A 277 11.41 2.34 14.71
CA PHE A 277 11.21 1.68 16.00
C PHE A 277 9.75 1.27 16.28
N GLY A 278 8.82 1.60 15.37
CA GLY A 278 7.46 1.09 15.38
C GLY A 278 6.93 1.01 13.96
N LEU A 279 5.89 0.21 13.75
CA LEU A 279 5.42 -0.13 12.40
C LEU A 279 4.79 1.08 11.72
N MET A 280 3.97 1.84 12.44
CA MET A 280 3.10 2.88 11.89
C MET A 280 3.82 4.22 11.59
N ASP A 281 5.11 4.22 11.28
CA ASP A 281 5.86 5.40 10.85
C ASP A 281 6.26 5.32 9.38
N GLY A 282 6.23 6.47 8.68
CA GLY A 282 6.66 6.56 7.29
C GLY A 282 8.05 5.97 7.00
N GLN A 283 9.02 6.14 7.90
CA GLN A 283 10.35 5.54 7.74
C GLN A 283 10.37 4.02 7.95
N ALA A 284 9.42 3.49 8.70
CA ALA A 284 9.27 2.07 8.96
C ALA A 284 8.67 1.33 7.76
N PHE A 285 7.75 1.97 7.02
CA PHE A 285 7.15 1.40 5.80
C PHE A 285 8.22 1.04 4.76
N PHE A 286 9.29 1.85 4.68
CA PHE A 286 10.40 1.64 3.76
C PHE A 286 11.69 1.19 4.45
N ALA A 287 11.59 0.61 5.65
CA ALA A 287 12.76 0.03 6.33
C ALA A 287 13.40 -1.07 5.47
N TYR A 288 14.72 -0.98 5.28
CA TYR A 288 15.47 -1.87 4.37
C TYR A 288 14.86 -1.95 2.97
N SER A 289 14.62 -0.79 2.36
CA SER A 289 13.98 -0.67 1.04
C SER A 289 12.57 -1.27 0.98
N GLY A 290 11.87 -1.29 2.11
CA GLY A 290 10.53 -1.87 2.25
C GLY A 290 10.54 -3.38 2.50
N LEU A 291 11.68 -4.08 2.42
CA LEU A 291 11.74 -5.54 2.54
C LEU A 291 11.38 -6.04 3.94
N PHE A 292 11.84 -5.31 4.96
CA PHE A 292 11.80 -5.75 6.35
C PHE A 292 11.27 -4.62 7.24
N PRO A 293 9.96 -4.34 7.22
CA PRO A 293 9.34 -3.46 8.19
C PRO A 293 9.65 -3.93 9.63
N PRO A 294 9.86 -3.01 10.58
CA PRO A 294 10.10 -3.35 11.97
C PRO A 294 8.87 -4.03 12.58
N GLU A 295 9.03 -4.68 13.73
CA GLU A 295 7.88 -5.07 14.55
C GLU A 295 7.12 -3.83 15.02
N PRO A 296 5.81 -3.95 15.33
CA PRO A 296 5.10 -2.84 15.97
C PRO A 296 5.75 -2.53 17.31
N SER A 297 5.78 -1.26 17.69
CA SER A 297 6.27 -0.79 18.97
C SER A 297 5.48 -1.40 20.13
N PRO A 298 6.02 -1.37 21.37
CA PRO A 298 5.29 -1.90 22.53
C PRO A 298 3.89 -1.29 22.71
N TRP A 299 3.72 0.01 22.41
CA TRP A 299 2.42 0.65 22.47
C TRP A 299 1.44 0.06 21.44
N GLU A 300 1.89 -0.13 20.20
CA GLU A 300 1.07 -0.73 19.13
C GLU A 300 0.64 -2.16 19.50
N GLN A 301 1.57 -2.97 20.04
CA GLN A 301 1.28 -4.34 20.45
C GLN A 301 0.28 -4.40 21.63
N ILE A 302 0.44 -3.53 22.63
CA ILE A 302 -0.49 -3.44 23.76
C ILE A 302 -1.87 -2.94 23.29
N TYR A 303 -1.90 -1.94 22.42
CA TYR A 303 -3.14 -1.38 21.87
C TYR A 303 -3.94 -2.44 21.08
N LEU A 304 -3.26 -3.32 20.34
CA LEU A 304 -3.87 -4.45 19.63
C LEU A 304 -4.16 -5.67 20.52
N GLY A 305 -3.87 -5.62 21.83
CA GLY A 305 -4.09 -6.73 22.76
C GLY A 305 -3.11 -7.90 22.61
N TRP A 306 -1.97 -7.67 21.95
CA TRP A 306 -0.96 -8.70 21.70
C TRP A 306 -0.02 -8.90 22.89
N GLU A 307 0.19 -7.86 23.69
CA GLU A 307 1.03 -7.90 24.90
C GLU A 307 0.36 -7.19 26.07
N GLU A 308 0.80 -7.50 27.28
CA GLU A 308 0.35 -6.85 28.52
C GLU A 308 1.47 -5.96 29.08
N PRO A 309 1.16 -4.77 29.64
CA PRO A 309 2.13 -3.98 30.37
C PRO A 309 2.70 -4.75 31.58
N VAL A 310 4.01 -4.57 31.86
CA VAL A 310 4.69 -5.14 33.04
C VAL A 310 4.67 -4.15 34.20
#